data_AF-A0A7K4RFK8-F1
#
_entry.id   AF-A0A7K4RFK8-F1
#
_cell.length_a   1.000
_cell.length_b   1.000
_cell.length_c   1.000
_cell.angle_alpha   90.00
_cell.angle_beta   90.00
_cell.angle_gamma   90.00
#
_symmetry.space_group_name_H-M   'P 1'
#
loop_
_entity.id
_entity.type
_entity.pdbx_description
1 polymer ?
#
loop_
_entity_poly.entity_id
_entity_poly.type
_entity_poly.pdbx_seq_one_letter_code
_entity_poly.pdbx_strand_id
1 'polypeptide(L)'
;MEPAEGWDPYGRPARRTQWLVSALAYHYGLDRGVENEIVVLATGLDQYLQEIFHHLDCAGAGRIPGEDFRMLCQVLGLEEAAEPEECAGLWDGLAAGLTFRQFHARLCGLFSTRAGGAEPRLPLGRDSEHIETQIRLRSPRRRRRRGHPPARRAAPERRPAGPCSPECYEEIVALEQAEDRIAKLEEENGSLRELVEDMRAALQSSDARCLALQVGLRKSHANHKEEGTCSIGSKRPFTQNHSQSKCLQSVLKEMELIRSSRDGQIEEAIRFNQELERELKSSQEALVSLEDCNRNLKREHAEMRRKVEEARHAILNSLGKVRELEVKANEVPRLQTHIQQLESELQHYR
;
A
#
# COMPACT_ATOMS: atom_id res chain seq x y z
N MET A 1 -13.61 39.02 -36.92
CA MET A 1 -13.55 38.95 -35.44
C MET A 1 -13.39 37.49 -35.13
N GLU A 2 -12.15 37.06 -34.96
CA GLU A 2 -11.83 35.66 -34.66
C GLU A 2 -12.21 35.33 -33.21
N PRO A 3 -12.62 34.09 -32.90
CA PRO A 3 -12.91 33.71 -31.53
C PRO A 3 -11.60 33.67 -30.75
N ALA A 4 -11.62 34.20 -29.53
CA ALA A 4 -10.45 34.25 -28.66
C ALA A 4 -9.95 32.83 -28.36
N GLU A 5 -8.77 32.50 -28.89
CA GLU A 5 -7.97 31.37 -28.44
C GLU A 5 -7.60 31.54 -26.95
N GLY A 6 -7.66 30.44 -26.21
CA GLY A 6 -6.92 30.31 -24.95
C GLY A 6 -7.71 30.35 -23.66
N TRP A 7 -8.98 29.93 -23.63
CA TRP A 7 -9.58 29.50 -22.35
C TRP A 7 -9.24 28.02 -22.14
N ASP A 8 -8.08 27.75 -21.56
CA ASP A 8 -7.79 26.45 -20.96
C ASP A 8 -8.50 26.41 -19.59
N PRO A 9 -9.63 25.68 -19.43
CA PRO A 9 -10.34 25.57 -18.16
C PRO A 9 -9.51 24.84 -17.09
N TYR A 10 -8.39 24.22 -17.47
CA TYR A 10 -7.62 23.25 -16.69
C TYR A 10 -6.18 23.69 -16.37
N GLY A 11 -5.76 24.89 -16.77
CA GLY A 11 -4.42 25.44 -16.50
C GLY A 11 -4.17 25.90 -15.05
N ARG A 12 -5.06 25.58 -14.10
CA ARG A 12 -4.91 25.85 -12.66
C ARG A 12 -4.92 24.52 -11.91
N PRO A 13 -4.26 24.41 -10.73
CA PRO A 13 -4.39 23.24 -9.87
C PRO A 13 -5.88 22.92 -9.72
N ALA A 14 -6.28 21.70 -10.07
CA ALA A 14 -7.67 21.28 -10.05
C ALA A 14 -8.26 21.63 -8.69
N ARG A 15 -9.29 22.47 -8.65
CA ARG A 15 -10.01 22.75 -7.41
C ARG A 15 -10.51 21.40 -6.88
N ARG A 16 -10.58 21.20 -5.56
CA ARG A 16 -10.92 19.92 -4.90
C ARG A 16 -12.03 19.13 -5.62
N THR A 17 -13.12 19.81 -6.01
CA THR A 17 -14.27 19.25 -6.74
C THR A 17 -14.04 18.78 -8.18
N GLN A 18 -12.90 19.10 -8.77
CA GLN A 18 -12.54 18.73 -10.14
C GLN A 18 -11.70 17.46 -10.20
N TRP A 19 -11.24 16.91 -9.07
CA TRP A 19 -10.38 15.72 -9.06
C TRP A 19 -11.05 14.50 -9.68
N LEU A 20 -12.31 14.23 -9.34
CA LEU A 20 -13.08 13.15 -9.95
C LEU A 20 -13.27 13.35 -11.46
N VAL A 21 -13.58 14.59 -11.87
CA VAL A 21 -13.77 14.95 -13.28
C VAL A 21 -12.48 14.73 -14.05
N SER A 22 -11.33 15.17 -13.51
CA SER A 22 -10.01 14.98 -14.10
C SER A 22 -9.57 13.52 -14.12
N ALA A 23 -9.83 12.76 -13.06
CA ALA A 23 -9.52 11.34 -12.98
C ALA A 23 -10.33 10.52 -14.01
N LEU A 24 -11.62 10.82 -14.14
CA LEU A 24 -12.49 10.21 -15.17
C LEU A 24 -12.04 10.62 -16.58
N ALA A 25 -11.75 11.91 -16.81
CA ALA A 25 -11.24 12.37 -18.10
C ALA A 25 -9.92 11.67 -18.47
N TYR A 26 -9.00 11.49 -17.52
CA TYR A 26 -7.76 10.75 -17.75
C TYR A 26 -8.02 9.27 -18.06
N HIS A 27 -8.90 8.61 -17.29
CA HIS A 27 -9.27 7.20 -17.46
C HIS A 27 -9.88 6.93 -18.84
N TYR A 28 -10.70 7.85 -19.36
CA TYR A 28 -11.31 7.77 -20.69
C TYR A 28 -10.48 8.45 -21.80
N GLY A 29 -9.26 8.93 -21.49
CA GLY A 29 -8.33 9.47 -22.47
C GLY A 29 -8.71 10.85 -23.05
N LEU A 30 -9.53 11.62 -22.34
CA LEU A 30 -10.14 12.88 -22.79
C LEU A 30 -9.32 14.14 -22.52
N ASP A 31 -8.42 14.12 -21.54
CA ASP A 31 -7.59 15.29 -21.24
C ASP A 31 -6.22 14.91 -20.65
N ARG A 32 -5.16 15.58 -21.15
CA ARG A 32 -3.79 15.50 -20.61
C ARG A 32 -3.56 16.65 -19.63
N GLY A 33 -4.06 16.49 -18.40
CA GLY A 33 -3.73 17.37 -17.27
C GLY A 33 -2.31 17.12 -16.73
N VAL A 34 -1.96 17.74 -15.58
CA VAL A 34 -0.68 17.48 -14.89
C VAL A 34 -0.60 15.99 -14.55
N GLU A 35 0.24 15.27 -15.31
CA GLU A 35 0.18 13.82 -15.43
C GLU A 35 0.26 13.15 -14.04
N ASN A 36 1.20 13.55 -13.18
CA ASN A 36 1.50 12.78 -11.97
C ASN A 36 0.38 12.77 -10.91
N GLU A 37 -0.32 13.89 -10.66
CA GLU A 37 -1.37 13.95 -9.63
C GLU A 37 -2.65 13.26 -10.10
N ILE A 38 -3.03 13.46 -11.37
CA ILE A 38 -4.26 12.92 -11.94
C ILE A 38 -4.09 11.43 -12.28
N VAL A 39 -2.90 11.00 -12.72
CA VAL A 39 -2.58 9.58 -12.96
C VAL A 39 -2.76 8.78 -11.67
N VAL A 40 -2.22 9.28 -10.55
CA VAL A 40 -2.34 8.60 -9.24
C VAL A 40 -3.79 8.56 -8.77
N LEU A 41 -4.62 9.56 -9.06
CA LEU A 41 -6.04 9.52 -8.69
C LEU A 41 -6.90 8.70 -9.65
N ALA A 42 -6.49 8.56 -10.90
CA ALA A 42 -7.19 7.77 -11.91
C ALA A 42 -6.94 6.26 -11.76
N THR A 43 -5.78 5.86 -11.22
CA THR A 43 -5.59 4.47 -10.79
C THR A 43 -6.53 4.19 -9.62
N GLY A 44 -7.19 3.02 -9.63
CA GLY A 44 -8.20 2.64 -8.64
C GLY A 44 -9.42 3.57 -8.59
N LEU A 45 -9.83 4.12 -9.74
CA LEU A 45 -11.03 4.94 -9.92
C LEU A 45 -12.29 4.29 -9.34
N ASP A 46 -12.46 2.98 -9.48
CA ASP A 46 -13.63 2.27 -8.94
C ASP A 46 -13.73 2.39 -7.41
N GLN A 47 -12.58 2.35 -6.71
CA GLN A 47 -12.52 2.54 -5.27
C GLN A 47 -12.89 3.99 -4.90
N TYR A 48 -12.47 4.97 -5.69
CA TYR A 48 -12.83 6.38 -5.48
C TYR A 48 -14.34 6.59 -5.67
N LEU A 49 -14.92 6.03 -6.73
CA LEU A 49 -16.36 6.06 -6.98
C LEU A 49 -17.14 5.38 -5.86
N GLN A 50 -16.63 4.27 -5.34
CA GLN A 50 -17.22 3.57 -4.22
C GLN A 50 -17.19 4.40 -2.94
N GLU A 51 -16.10 5.13 -2.68
CA GLU A 51 -15.97 6.02 -1.53
C GLU A 51 -16.95 7.21 -1.61
N ILE A 52 -17.12 7.79 -2.81
CA ILE A 52 -18.14 8.82 -3.06
C ILE A 52 -19.54 8.27 -2.79
N PHE A 53 -19.85 7.09 -3.34
CA PHE A 53 -21.13 6.43 -3.11
C PHE A 53 -21.37 6.18 -1.62
N HIS A 54 -20.36 5.71 -0.89
CA HIS A 54 -20.46 5.44 0.53
C HIS A 54 -20.74 6.70 1.36
N HIS A 55 -20.11 7.83 1.04
CA HIS A 55 -20.38 9.08 1.74
C HIS A 55 -21.73 9.70 1.40
N LEU A 56 -22.27 9.45 0.20
CA LEU A 56 -23.63 9.83 -0.16
C LEU A 56 -24.67 8.92 0.53
N ASP A 57 -24.36 7.64 0.71
CA ASP A 57 -25.15 6.68 1.49
C ASP A 57 -24.68 6.61 2.95
N CYS A 58 -24.73 7.75 3.65
CA CYS A 58 -24.28 7.85 5.04
C CYS A 58 -25.04 6.91 6.01
N ALA A 59 -26.22 6.45 5.63
CA ALA A 59 -27.03 5.49 6.37
C ALA A 59 -26.65 4.01 6.10
N GLY A 60 -25.83 3.74 5.09
CA GLY A 60 -25.42 2.39 4.70
C GLY A 60 -26.57 1.54 4.15
N ALA A 61 -27.57 2.15 3.52
CA ALA A 61 -28.75 1.47 2.97
C ALA A 61 -28.45 0.70 1.66
N GLY A 62 -27.25 0.88 1.09
CA GLY A 62 -26.83 0.35 -0.20
C GLY A 62 -27.46 1.08 -1.39
N ARG A 63 -28.10 2.23 -1.16
CA ARG A 63 -28.83 3.01 -2.17
C ARG A 63 -28.71 4.51 -1.90
N ILE A 64 -28.50 5.29 -2.96
CA ILE A 64 -28.55 6.74 -2.91
C ILE A 64 -29.82 7.28 -3.61
N PRO A 65 -30.51 8.30 -3.07
CA PRO A 65 -31.61 8.96 -3.77
C PRO A 65 -31.16 9.53 -5.11
N GLY A 66 -32.03 9.46 -6.13
CA GLY A 66 -31.71 10.02 -7.44
C GLY A 66 -31.54 11.54 -7.45
N GLU A 67 -32.16 12.24 -6.48
CA GLU A 67 -31.94 13.66 -6.23
C GLU A 67 -30.49 13.96 -5.84
N ASP A 68 -29.91 13.15 -4.96
CA ASP A 68 -28.54 13.32 -4.48
C ASP A 68 -27.53 13.04 -5.60
N PHE A 69 -27.83 12.07 -6.48
CA PHE A 69 -27.06 11.84 -7.69
C PHE A 69 -27.13 13.02 -8.67
N ARG A 70 -28.31 13.61 -8.88
CA ARG A 70 -28.48 14.78 -9.75
C ARG A 70 -27.72 16.00 -9.21
N MET A 71 -27.81 16.23 -7.89
CA MET A 71 -27.02 17.26 -7.21
C MET A 71 -25.51 17.01 -7.29
N LEU A 72 -25.05 15.77 -7.19
CA LEU A 72 -23.64 15.42 -7.41
C LEU A 72 -23.21 15.81 -8.83
N CYS A 73 -24.00 15.45 -9.85
CA CYS A 73 -23.70 15.78 -11.23
C CYS A 73 -23.65 17.30 -11.46
N GLN A 74 -24.50 18.08 -10.78
CA GLN A 74 -24.41 19.54 -10.77
C GLN A 74 -23.16 20.08 -10.07
N VAL A 75 -22.71 19.45 -8.98
CA VAL A 75 -21.47 19.82 -8.29
C VAL A 75 -20.25 19.58 -9.19
N LEU A 76 -20.29 18.48 -9.95
CA LEU A 76 -19.26 18.10 -10.91
C LEU A 76 -19.33 18.87 -12.24
N GLY A 77 -20.37 19.70 -12.46
CA GLY A 77 -20.54 20.47 -13.69
C GLY A 77 -20.92 19.61 -14.90
N LEU A 78 -21.63 18.51 -14.69
CA LEU A 78 -22.01 17.55 -15.74
C LEU A 78 -23.41 17.80 -16.33
N GLU A 79 -24.24 18.63 -15.69
CA GLU A 79 -25.62 18.90 -16.15
C GLU A 79 -25.68 20.01 -17.22
N GLU A 80 -24.71 20.92 -17.28
CA GLU A 80 -24.69 22.05 -18.24
C GLU A 80 -24.11 21.68 -19.62
N ALA A 81 -23.52 20.49 -19.78
CA ALA A 81 -22.71 20.12 -20.94
C ALA A 81 -23.32 18.98 -21.80
N ALA A 82 -24.49 18.46 -21.42
CA ALA A 82 -25.10 17.32 -22.09
C ALA A 82 -26.18 17.77 -23.09
N GLU A 83 -26.03 17.41 -24.37
CA GLU A 83 -27.12 17.54 -25.35
C GLU A 83 -28.33 16.69 -24.89
N PRO A 84 -29.55 17.24 -24.88
CA PRO A 84 -30.72 16.62 -24.24
C PRO A 84 -31.08 15.21 -24.76
N GLU A 85 -30.77 14.90 -26.02
CA GLU A 85 -31.20 13.66 -26.69
C GLU A 85 -30.34 12.44 -26.34
N GLU A 86 -29.02 12.60 -26.12
CA GLU A 86 -28.12 11.46 -25.82
C GLU A 86 -28.14 11.06 -24.34
N CYS A 87 -28.54 11.97 -23.46
CA CYS A 87 -28.53 11.78 -22.01
C CYS A 87 -29.87 11.36 -21.39
N ALA A 88 -30.94 11.25 -22.19
CA ALA A 88 -32.29 10.94 -21.69
C ALA A 88 -32.34 9.61 -20.88
N GLY A 89 -31.73 8.55 -21.39
CA GLY A 89 -31.70 7.25 -20.70
C GLY A 89 -30.85 7.20 -19.42
N LEU A 90 -29.91 8.15 -19.27
CA LEU A 90 -29.04 8.25 -18.09
C LEU A 90 -29.76 8.82 -16.86
N TRP A 91 -30.91 9.47 -17.05
CA TRP A 91 -31.73 10.03 -15.97
C TRP A 91 -33.01 9.23 -15.69
N ASP A 92 -33.32 8.20 -16.47
CA ASP A 92 -34.51 7.37 -16.27
C ASP A 92 -34.44 6.51 -15.00
N GLY A 93 -35.53 6.46 -14.21
CA GLY A 93 -35.66 5.56 -13.05
C GLY A 93 -34.98 6.01 -11.76
N LEU A 94 -34.55 7.27 -11.67
CA LEU A 94 -33.90 7.87 -10.48
C LEU A 94 -34.76 7.88 -9.20
N ALA A 95 -36.08 7.75 -9.34
CA ALA A 95 -37.02 7.80 -8.21
C ALA A 95 -36.89 6.64 -7.22
N ALA A 96 -36.39 5.47 -7.64
CA ALA A 96 -36.28 4.28 -6.78
C ALA A 96 -34.96 4.18 -5.99
N GLY A 97 -34.08 5.17 -6.13
CA GLY A 97 -32.73 5.16 -5.58
C GLY A 97 -31.77 4.26 -6.35
N LEU A 98 -30.51 4.68 -6.45
CA LEU A 98 -29.46 4.03 -7.22
C LEU A 98 -28.61 3.13 -6.34
N THR A 99 -28.38 1.89 -6.78
CA THR A 99 -27.31 1.03 -6.24
C THR A 99 -25.94 1.49 -6.73
N PHE A 100 -24.85 1.07 -6.09
CA PHE A 100 -23.48 1.40 -6.54
C PHE A 100 -23.25 1.07 -8.02
N ARG A 101 -23.72 -0.09 -8.49
CA ARG A 101 -23.60 -0.50 -9.90
C ARG A 101 -24.30 0.47 -10.85
N GLN A 102 -25.48 0.98 -10.46
CA GLN A 102 -26.24 1.93 -11.27
C GLN A 102 -25.64 3.33 -11.21
N PHE A 103 -25.17 3.75 -10.03
CA PHE A 103 -24.43 4.99 -9.83
C PHE A 103 -23.17 5.03 -10.71
N HIS A 104 -22.35 3.99 -10.64
CA HIS A 104 -21.12 3.84 -11.40
C HIS A 104 -21.39 3.88 -12.91
N ALA A 105 -22.30 3.03 -13.40
CA ALA A 105 -22.61 2.95 -14.83
C ALA A 105 -23.14 4.28 -15.39
N ARG A 106 -23.98 5.00 -14.63
CA ARG A 106 -24.52 6.30 -15.07
C ARG A 106 -23.47 7.40 -15.03
N LEU A 107 -22.67 7.46 -13.97
CA LEU A 107 -21.62 8.48 -13.88
C LEU A 107 -20.57 8.26 -14.96
N CYS A 108 -20.06 7.04 -15.12
CA CYS A 108 -19.15 6.69 -16.22
C CYS A 108 -19.77 6.95 -17.60
N GLY A 109 -21.05 6.59 -17.79
CA GLY A 109 -21.78 6.85 -19.03
C GLY A 109 -21.82 8.32 -19.42
N LEU A 110 -22.01 9.24 -18.45
CA LEU A 110 -21.98 10.69 -18.68
C LEU A 110 -20.61 11.22 -19.14
N PHE A 111 -19.52 10.55 -18.78
CA PHE A 111 -18.18 10.91 -19.25
C PHE A 111 -17.83 10.25 -20.59
N SER A 112 -18.33 9.04 -20.84
CA SER A 112 -18.17 8.36 -22.13
C SER A 112 -18.97 9.01 -23.26
N THR A 113 -20.12 9.63 -22.97
CA THR A 113 -20.84 10.44 -23.98
C THR A 113 -20.07 11.72 -24.32
N ARG A 114 -19.44 12.35 -23.32
CA ARG A 114 -18.52 13.49 -23.51
C ARG A 114 -17.24 13.11 -24.28
N ALA A 115 -16.89 11.82 -24.30
CA ALA A 115 -15.67 11.29 -24.91
C ALA A 115 -15.66 11.21 -26.44
N GLY A 116 -16.82 11.35 -27.09
CA GLY A 116 -16.92 11.13 -28.54
C GLY A 116 -16.45 9.73 -28.95
N GLY A 117 -17.00 8.68 -28.32
CA GLY A 117 -16.86 7.30 -28.80
C GLY A 117 -15.43 6.73 -28.88
N ALA A 118 -14.47 7.29 -28.13
CA ALA A 118 -13.13 6.69 -28.04
C ALA A 118 -13.16 5.44 -27.15
N GLU A 119 -12.67 4.33 -27.69
CA GLU A 119 -12.53 3.05 -26.98
C GLU A 119 -11.84 3.22 -25.62
N PRO A 120 -12.28 2.49 -24.57
CA PRO A 120 -11.59 2.50 -23.27
C PRO A 120 -10.11 2.15 -23.47
N ARG A 121 -9.20 2.93 -22.88
CA ARG A 121 -7.79 2.52 -22.81
C ARG A 121 -7.73 1.18 -22.09
N LEU A 122 -7.35 0.13 -22.83
CA LEU A 122 -7.02 -1.17 -22.27
C LEU A 122 -5.97 -0.98 -21.15
N PRO A 123 -6.11 -1.70 -20.03
CA PRO A 123 -5.27 -1.48 -18.86
C PRO A 123 -3.79 -1.67 -19.21
N LEU A 124 -3.00 -0.75 -18.68
CA LEU A 124 -1.55 -0.66 -18.79
C LEU A 124 -0.90 -2.02 -18.52
N GLY A 125 0.14 -2.34 -19.30
CA GLY A 125 0.76 -3.66 -19.43
C GLY A 125 1.23 -4.32 -18.14
N ARG A 126 1.70 -5.57 -18.29
CA ARG A 126 2.07 -6.58 -17.28
C ARG A 126 2.88 -6.15 -16.05
N ASP A 127 3.36 -4.91 -15.99
CA ASP A 127 4.08 -4.37 -14.84
C ASP A 127 3.13 -3.67 -13.83
N SER A 128 1.82 -3.56 -14.16
CA SER A 128 0.75 -2.99 -13.30
C SER A 128 -0.01 -4.04 -12.48
N GLU A 129 0.37 -5.31 -12.56
CA GLU A 129 -0.45 -6.47 -12.16
C GLU A 129 -0.41 -6.78 -10.64
N HIS A 130 -0.56 -5.76 -9.78
CA HIS A 130 -0.70 -5.96 -8.32
C HIS A 130 -1.90 -5.25 -7.67
N ILE A 131 -2.82 -4.68 -8.44
CA ILE A 131 -4.00 -4.01 -7.86
C ILE A 131 -5.27 -4.46 -8.55
N GLU A 132 -5.49 -5.77 -8.67
CA GLU A 132 -6.82 -6.29 -8.99
C GLU A 132 -6.91 -7.75 -8.55
N THR A 133 -8.01 -8.08 -7.86
CA THR A 133 -8.33 -9.40 -7.28
C THR A 133 -7.82 -9.69 -5.86
N GLN A 134 -8.13 -8.81 -4.90
CA GLN A 134 -8.20 -9.23 -3.48
C GLN A 134 -9.10 -8.41 -2.58
N ILE A 135 -10.26 -8.00 -3.11
CA ILE A 135 -11.42 -7.69 -2.28
C ILE A 135 -12.00 -9.03 -1.77
N ARG A 136 -11.43 -9.54 -0.68
CA ARG A 136 -12.03 -10.49 0.28
C ARG A 136 -11.08 -10.69 1.44
N LEU A 137 -11.45 -10.14 2.61
CA LEU A 137 -11.07 -10.54 3.97
C LEU A 137 -9.73 -11.29 4.07
N ARG A 138 -8.62 -10.60 4.37
CA ARG A 138 -7.35 -11.27 4.66
C ARG A 138 -6.87 -11.00 6.09
N SER A 139 -7.17 -11.95 6.96
CA SER A 139 -6.34 -12.28 8.12
C SER A 139 -4.95 -12.79 7.67
N PRO A 140 -3.93 -12.74 8.53
CA PRO A 140 -2.56 -13.10 8.16
C PRO A 140 -2.46 -14.58 7.77
N ARG A 141 -2.29 -14.88 6.49
CA ARG A 141 -2.02 -16.25 6.04
C ARG A 141 -0.53 -16.57 6.16
N ARG A 142 -0.19 -17.36 7.18
CA ARG A 142 1.07 -18.11 7.30
C ARG A 142 1.42 -18.79 5.97
N ARG A 143 2.57 -18.46 5.37
CA ARG A 143 3.15 -19.22 4.25
C ARG A 143 3.58 -20.60 4.76
N ARG A 144 2.81 -21.62 4.37
CA ARG A 144 3.15 -23.04 4.52
C ARG A 144 4.37 -23.37 3.66
N ARG A 145 5.39 -23.91 4.33
CA ARG A 145 6.47 -24.75 3.80
C ARG A 145 5.91 -25.79 2.80
N ARG A 146 6.43 -25.81 1.58
CA ARG A 146 6.37 -26.98 0.69
C ARG A 146 7.72 -27.12 0.00
N GLY A 147 8.53 -28.05 0.52
CA GLY A 147 9.60 -28.64 -0.25
C GLY A 147 9.01 -29.62 -1.25
N HIS A 148 9.59 -29.65 -2.45
CA HIS A 148 9.72 -30.85 -3.27
C HIS A 148 10.98 -30.74 -4.15
N PRO A 149 11.59 -31.90 -4.47
CA PRO A 149 13.02 -32.01 -4.77
C PRO A 149 13.32 -31.69 -6.24
N PRO A 150 14.55 -31.28 -6.60
CA PRO A 150 14.91 -31.18 -8.00
C PRO A 150 15.09 -32.59 -8.59
N ALA A 151 14.33 -32.85 -9.65
CA ALA A 151 14.48 -34.02 -10.50
C ALA A 151 15.89 -34.09 -11.09
N ARG A 152 16.45 -35.30 -11.06
CA ARG A 152 17.69 -35.70 -11.73
C ARG A 152 17.65 -35.27 -13.21
N ARG A 153 18.56 -34.37 -13.60
CA ARG A 153 19.08 -34.27 -14.96
C ARG A 153 20.59 -34.47 -14.93
N ALA A 154 21.04 -35.22 -15.94
CA ALA A 154 22.32 -35.89 -16.01
C ALA A 154 23.53 -34.96 -15.80
N ALA A 155 24.53 -35.51 -15.13
CA ALA A 155 25.84 -34.92 -14.95
C ALA A 155 26.59 -34.78 -16.29
N PRO A 156 27.32 -33.68 -16.51
CA PRO A 156 28.63 -33.75 -17.12
C PRO A 156 29.66 -33.92 -15.99
N GLU A 157 30.62 -34.81 -16.21
CA GLU A 157 31.75 -35.08 -15.31
C GLU A 157 32.42 -33.78 -14.85
N ARG A 158 32.37 -33.50 -13.54
CA ARG A 158 33.14 -32.43 -12.93
C ARG A 158 34.58 -32.91 -12.72
N ARG A 159 35.50 -32.35 -13.48
CA ARG A 159 36.93 -32.28 -13.15
C ARG A 159 37.10 -31.65 -11.76
N PRO A 160 38.14 -32.01 -11.00
CA PRO A 160 38.40 -31.39 -9.70
C PRO A 160 38.69 -29.90 -9.92
N ALA A 161 37.83 -29.04 -9.38
CA ALA A 161 38.02 -27.60 -9.39
C ALA A 161 39.27 -27.28 -8.56
N GLY A 162 40.28 -26.72 -9.21
CA GLY A 162 41.41 -26.08 -8.52
C GLY A 162 40.92 -24.86 -7.71
N PRO A 163 41.73 -24.37 -6.76
CA PRO A 163 41.36 -23.23 -5.92
C PRO A 163 41.02 -22.01 -6.80
N CYS A 164 39.82 -21.45 -6.60
CA CYS A 164 39.38 -20.24 -7.32
C CYS A 164 40.38 -19.10 -7.12
N SER A 165 40.66 -18.35 -8.18
CA SER A 165 41.53 -17.17 -8.12
C SER A 165 40.94 -16.11 -7.16
N PRO A 166 41.77 -15.25 -6.53
CA PRO A 166 41.31 -14.19 -5.64
C PRO A 166 40.29 -13.24 -6.30
N GLU A 167 40.44 -12.99 -7.60
CA GLU A 167 39.55 -12.15 -8.41
C GLU A 167 38.13 -12.74 -8.49
N CYS A 168 37.99 -14.07 -8.53
CA CYS A 168 36.68 -14.74 -8.52
C CYS A 168 35.97 -14.59 -7.16
N TYR A 169 36.71 -14.50 -6.06
CA TYR A 169 36.12 -14.27 -4.74
C TYR A 169 35.64 -12.83 -4.59
N GLU A 170 36.40 -11.85 -5.09
CA GLU A 170 35.99 -10.46 -5.08
C GLU A 170 34.75 -10.22 -5.96
N GLU A 171 34.65 -10.87 -7.11
CA GLU A 171 33.48 -10.80 -8.00
C GLU A 171 32.23 -11.43 -7.37
N ILE A 172 32.36 -12.58 -6.69
CA ILE A 172 31.26 -13.22 -5.96
C ILE A 172 30.77 -12.32 -4.82
N VAL A 173 31.69 -11.75 -4.04
CA VAL A 173 31.36 -10.83 -2.94
C VAL A 173 30.71 -9.54 -3.47
N ALA A 174 31.13 -9.04 -4.63
CA ALA A 174 30.52 -7.87 -5.26
C ALA A 174 29.10 -8.17 -5.77
N LEU A 175 28.86 -9.37 -6.32
CA LEU A 175 27.54 -9.82 -6.73
C LEU A 175 26.59 -9.99 -5.54
N GLU A 176 27.02 -10.65 -4.47
CA GLU A 176 26.23 -10.77 -3.23
C GLU A 176 25.86 -9.39 -2.66
N GLN A 177 26.79 -8.43 -2.64
CA GLN A 177 26.50 -7.06 -2.22
C GLN A 177 25.55 -6.32 -3.16
N ALA A 178 25.58 -6.60 -4.47
CA ALA A 178 24.66 -6.02 -5.43
C ALA A 178 23.25 -6.61 -5.28
N GLU A 179 23.13 -7.91 -5.04
CA GLU A 179 21.88 -8.60 -4.74
C GLU A 179 21.24 -8.05 -3.46
N ASP A 180 22.01 -7.87 -2.39
CA ASP A 180 21.54 -7.27 -1.14
C ASP A 180 21.04 -5.81 -1.35
N ARG A 181 21.73 -5.03 -2.18
CA ARG A 181 21.31 -3.66 -2.54
C ARG A 181 20.01 -3.66 -3.34
N ILE A 182 19.87 -4.59 -4.29
CA ILE A 182 18.64 -4.74 -5.08
C ILE A 182 17.48 -5.13 -4.15
N ALA A 183 17.67 -6.11 -3.28
CA ALA A 183 16.64 -6.53 -2.32
C ALA A 183 16.19 -5.38 -1.42
N LYS A 184 17.13 -4.55 -0.95
CA LYS A 184 16.82 -3.35 -0.16
C LYS A 184 16.04 -2.30 -0.97
N LEU A 185 16.45 -2.04 -2.22
CA LEU A 185 15.72 -1.11 -3.10
C LEU A 185 14.33 -1.64 -3.47
N GLU A 186 14.15 -2.96 -3.60
CA GLU A 186 12.84 -3.57 -3.81
C GLU A 186 11.93 -3.40 -2.59
N GLU A 187 12.47 -3.55 -1.39
CA GLU A 187 11.78 -3.27 -0.13
C GLU A 187 11.37 -1.79 -0.04
N GLU A 188 12.31 -0.87 -0.26
CA GLU A 188 12.05 0.59 -0.25
C GLU A 188 11.01 0.98 -1.32
N ASN A 189 11.10 0.43 -2.54
CA ASN A 189 10.08 0.64 -3.57
C ASN A 189 8.71 0.07 -3.16
N GLY A 190 8.69 -1.06 -2.45
CA GLY A 190 7.47 -1.61 -1.85
C GLY A 190 6.85 -0.64 -0.85
N SER A 191 7.64 -0.11 0.08
CA SER A 191 7.20 0.88 1.07
C SER A 191 6.73 2.19 0.41
N LEU A 192 7.39 2.65 -0.65
CA LEU A 192 6.98 3.84 -1.39
C LEU A 192 5.65 3.63 -2.12
N ARG A 193 5.42 2.44 -2.69
CA ARG A 193 4.13 2.10 -3.31
C ARG A 193 3.00 2.09 -2.30
N GLU A 194 3.23 1.53 -1.11
CA GLU A 194 2.27 1.54 0.00
C GLU A 194 1.95 2.98 0.44
N LEU A 195 2.98 3.81 0.64
CA LEU A 195 2.79 5.22 1.00
C LEU A 195 1.99 6.00 -0.05
N VAL A 196 2.27 5.80 -1.34
CA VAL A 196 1.54 6.45 -2.43
C VAL A 196 0.08 5.99 -2.44
N GLU A 197 -0.19 4.71 -2.17
CA GLU A 197 -1.54 4.17 -2.10
C GLU A 197 -2.31 4.72 -0.90
N ASP A 198 -1.67 4.86 0.27
CA ASP A 198 -2.26 5.50 1.45
C ASP A 198 -2.58 6.98 1.19
N MET A 199 -1.65 7.70 0.56
CA MET A 199 -1.87 9.10 0.16
C MET A 199 -3.01 9.22 -0.86
N ARG A 200 -3.06 8.34 -1.86
CA ARG A 200 -4.14 8.27 -2.86
C ARG A 200 -5.49 8.05 -2.17
N ALA A 201 -5.59 7.04 -1.32
CA ALA A 201 -6.82 6.72 -0.59
C ALA A 201 -7.27 7.87 0.33
N ALA A 202 -6.32 8.50 1.04
CA ALA A 202 -6.61 9.65 1.90
C ALA A 202 -7.14 10.85 1.10
N LEU A 203 -6.53 11.14 -0.07
CA LEU A 203 -6.98 12.23 -0.94
C LEU A 203 -8.36 11.94 -1.54
N GLN A 204 -8.58 10.74 -2.08
CA GLN A 204 -9.85 10.31 -2.66
C GLN A 204 -10.98 10.32 -1.61
N SER A 205 -10.74 9.79 -0.41
CA SER A 205 -11.72 9.82 0.69
C SER A 205 -11.97 11.23 1.21
N SER A 206 -10.93 12.06 1.27
CA SER A 206 -11.09 13.47 1.64
C SER A 206 -11.95 14.25 0.65
N ASP A 207 -11.75 14.02 -0.64
CA ASP A 207 -12.56 14.65 -1.68
C ASP A 207 -13.98 14.07 -1.73
N ALA A 208 -14.15 12.76 -1.61
CA ALA A 208 -15.45 12.10 -1.56
C ALA A 208 -16.33 12.65 -0.42
N ARG A 209 -15.76 12.87 0.77
CA ARG A 209 -16.44 13.57 1.87
C ARG A 209 -16.81 15.00 1.50
N CYS A 210 -15.93 15.73 0.83
CA CYS A 210 -16.19 17.10 0.40
C CYS A 210 -17.35 17.17 -0.61
N LEU A 211 -17.38 16.25 -1.58
CA LEU A 211 -18.47 16.13 -2.55
C LEU A 211 -19.79 15.81 -1.87
N ALA A 212 -19.82 14.84 -0.96
CA ALA A 212 -21.03 14.49 -0.21
C ALA A 212 -21.55 15.66 0.65
N LEU A 213 -20.66 16.40 1.31
CA LEU A 213 -21.02 17.61 2.07
C LEU A 213 -21.59 18.69 1.15
N GLN A 214 -21.02 18.91 -0.03
CA GLN A 214 -21.54 19.89 -0.98
C GLN A 214 -22.92 19.50 -1.51
N VAL A 215 -23.16 18.21 -1.77
CA VAL A 215 -24.49 17.69 -2.13
C VAL A 215 -25.48 17.94 -0.99
N GLY A 216 -25.11 17.61 0.25
CA GLY A 216 -25.94 17.85 1.43
C GLY A 216 -26.27 19.33 1.66
N LEU A 217 -25.30 20.23 1.46
CA LEU A 217 -25.51 21.68 1.54
C LEU A 217 -26.44 22.18 0.42
N ARG A 218 -26.28 21.71 -0.82
CA ARG A 218 -27.18 22.10 -1.91
C ARG A 218 -28.61 21.61 -1.65
N LYS A 219 -28.76 20.40 -1.11
CA LYS A 219 -30.05 19.83 -0.72
C LYS A 219 -30.75 20.68 0.34
N SER A 220 -30.03 21.09 1.40
CA SER A 220 -30.61 21.96 2.43
C SER A 220 -31.00 23.33 1.88
N HIS A 221 -30.20 23.91 0.98
CA HIS A 221 -30.52 25.18 0.33
C HIS A 221 -31.72 25.10 -0.64
N ALA A 222 -31.90 23.97 -1.34
CA ALA A 222 -33.06 23.73 -2.19
C ALA A 222 -34.36 23.66 -1.37
N ASN A 223 -34.33 22.94 -0.24
CA ASN A 223 -35.46 22.83 0.67
C ASN A 223 -35.85 24.19 1.30
N HIS A 224 -34.86 25.05 1.58
CA HIS A 224 -35.10 26.42 2.06
C HIS A 224 -35.65 27.38 1.01
N LYS A 225 -35.55 27.06 -0.29
CA LYS A 225 -36.06 27.91 -1.39
C LYS A 225 -37.55 27.66 -1.68
N GLU A 226 -38.04 26.45 -1.41
CA GLU A 226 -39.47 26.12 -1.51
C GLU A 226 -40.27 26.60 -0.28
N GLU A 227 -39.64 26.68 0.89
CA GLU A 227 -40.19 27.32 2.09
C GLU A 227 -39.90 28.83 2.10
N GLY A 228 -40.65 29.59 1.31
CA GLY A 228 -40.55 31.04 1.28
C GLY A 228 -40.62 31.71 2.66
N THR A 229 -39.56 32.47 2.98
CA THR A 229 -39.50 33.57 3.96
C THR A 229 -39.56 33.23 5.45
N CYS A 230 -38.40 32.98 6.06
CA CYS A 230 -38.19 33.27 7.48
C CYS A 230 -38.19 34.79 7.71
N SER A 231 -39.39 35.35 7.87
CA SER A 231 -39.58 36.67 8.47
C SER A 231 -39.17 36.59 9.94
N ILE A 232 -37.94 36.98 10.26
CA ILE A 232 -37.55 37.34 11.63
C ILE A 232 -38.33 38.61 11.97
N GLY A 233 -39.49 38.44 12.62
CA GLY A 233 -40.25 39.58 13.13
C GLY A 233 -41.75 39.36 13.14
N SER A 234 -42.25 38.56 14.09
CA SER A 234 -43.62 38.79 14.55
C SER A 234 -43.73 38.49 16.04
N LYS A 235 -43.57 39.55 16.84
CA LYS A 235 -44.11 39.59 18.20
C LYS A 235 -45.63 39.71 18.08
N ARG A 236 -46.37 38.67 18.44
CA ARG A 236 -47.70 38.81 19.06
C ARG A 236 -47.86 37.75 20.16
N PRO A 237 -48.34 38.14 21.36
CA PRO A 237 -48.53 37.22 22.46
C PRO A 237 -49.86 36.49 22.29
N PHE A 238 -49.82 35.17 22.20
CA PHE A 238 -50.99 34.32 22.41
C PHE A 238 -50.69 33.28 23.49
N THR A 239 -51.64 33.19 24.41
CA THR A 239 -51.71 32.31 25.56
C THR A 239 -51.47 30.85 25.18
N GLN A 240 -50.31 30.28 25.52
CA GLN A 240 -50.03 28.85 25.27
C GLN A 240 -49.06 28.24 26.28
N ASN A 241 -49.37 28.34 27.56
CA ASN A 241 -48.49 27.81 28.63
C ASN A 241 -48.42 26.26 28.66
N HIS A 242 -49.36 25.54 28.05
CA HIS A 242 -49.40 24.07 28.13
C HIS A 242 -48.69 23.34 26.97
N SER A 243 -48.55 23.96 25.79
CA SER A 243 -47.84 23.37 24.64
C SER A 243 -46.32 23.63 24.69
N GLN A 244 -45.90 24.80 25.19
CA GLN A 244 -44.48 25.12 25.40
C GLN A 244 -43.81 24.18 26.41
N SER A 245 -44.53 23.79 27.47
CA SER A 245 -44.03 22.83 28.47
C SER A 245 -43.74 21.46 27.86
N LYS A 246 -44.59 20.97 26.95
CA LYS A 246 -44.38 19.68 26.26
C LYS A 246 -43.22 19.74 25.25
N CYS A 247 -43.07 20.86 24.54
CA CYS A 247 -41.94 21.08 23.63
C CYS A 247 -40.60 21.10 24.39
N LEU A 248 -40.52 21.87 25.49
CA LEU A 248 -39.32 21.92 26.33
C LEU A 248 -38.99 20.55 26.96
N GLN A 249 -40.00 19.78 27.37
CA GLN A 249 -39.80 18.40 27.85
C GLN A 249 -39.29 17.44 26.76
N SER A 250 -39.71 17.61 25.51
CA SER A 250 -39.19 16.83 24.37
C SER A 250 -37.72 17.14 24.13
N VAL A 251 -37.36 18.43 24.11
CA VAL A 251 -35.98 18.88 23.94
C VAL A 251 -35.09 18.40 25.09
N LEU A 252 -35.57 18.44 26.34
CA LEU A 252 -34.81 17.92 27.49
C LEU A 252 -34.55 16.40 27.37
N LYS A 253 -35.52 15.62 26.90
CA LYS A 253 -35.34 14.18 26.65
C LYS A 253 -34.36 13.90 25.52
N GLU A 254 -34.42 14.67 24.44
CA GLU A 254 -33.44 14.56 23.35
C GLU A 254 -32.03 14.93 23.82
N MET A 255 -31.89 15.99 24.63
CA MET A 255 -30.61 16.34 25.25
C MET A 255 -30.10 15.24 26.19
N GLU A 256 -30.97 14.59 26.95
CA GLU A 256 -30.62 13.43 27.78
C GLU A 256 -30.08 12.27 26.93
N LEU A 257 -30.77 11.95 25.83
CA LEU A 257 -30.37 10.90 24.90
C LEU A 257 -29.03 11.23 24.23
N ILE A 258 -28.85 12.46 23.75
CA ILE A 258 -27.60 12.93 23.15
C ILE A 258 -26.45 12.83 24.16
N ARG A 259 -26.67 13.23 25.43
CA ARG A 259 -25.66 13.09 26.49
C ARG A 259 -25.32 11.62 26.73
N SER A 260 -26.31 10.74 26.90
CA SER A 260 -26.06 9.31 27.11
C SER A 260 -25.33 8.65 25.94
N SER A 261 -25.65 9.05 24.70
CA SER A 261 -24.99 8.54 23.50
C SER A 261 -23.54 9.03 23.42
N ARG A 262 -23.31 10.33 23.66
CA ARG A 262 -21.97 10.92 23.69
C ARG A 262 -21.12 10.30 24.80
N ASP A 263 -21.67 10.15 26.00
CA ASP A 263 -20.95 9.62 27.15
C ASP A 263 -20.59 8.14 26.90
N GLY A 264 -21.49 7.36 26.26
CA GLY A 264 -21.18 6.00 25.79
C GLY A 264 -20.05 5.97 24.75
N GLN A 265 -20.06 6.88 23.78
CA GLN A 265 -18.96 7.00 22.80
C GLN A 265 -17.62 7.38 23.47
N ILE A 266 -17.65 8.26 24.47
CA ILE A 266 -16.47 8.65 25.24
C ILE A 266 -15.93 7.45 26.03
N GLU A 267 -16.81 6.67 26.69
CA GLU A 267 -16.42 5.46 27.42
C GLU A 267 -15.80 4.41 26.49
N GLU A 268 -16.38 4.19 25.32
CA GLU A 268 -15.80 3.28 24.32
C GLU A 268 -14.44 3.76 23.81
N ALA A 269 -14.28 5.06 23.53
CA ALA A 269 -13.01 5.64 23.14
C ALA A 269 -11.94 5.50 24.24
N ILE A 270 -12.32 5.68 25.51
CA ILE A 270 -11.41 5.46 26.66
C ILE A 270 -10.97 4.00 26.73
N ARG A 271 -11.90 3.04 26.61
CA ARG A 271 -11.55 1.62 26.62
C ARG A 271 -10.65 1.24 25.46
N PHE A 272 -10.92 1.76 24.27
CA PHE A 272 -10.10 1.52 23.09
C PHE A 272 -8.68 2.08 23.27
N ASN A 273 -8.55 3.31 23.77
CA ASN A 273 -7.23 3.88 24.08
C ASN A 273 -6.47 3.06 25.13
N GLN A 274 -7.13 2.56 26.17
CA GLN A 274 -6.50 1.70 27.17
C GLN A 274 -6.03 0.35 26.61
N GLU A 275 -6.77 -0.23 25.65
CA GLU A 275 -6.33 -1.43 24.94
C GLU A 275 -5.10 -1.14 24.09
N LEU A 276 -5.14 -0.05 23.31
CA LEU A 276 -4.00 0.38 22.50
C LEU A 276 -2.76 0.65 23.34
N GLU A 277 -2.89 1.30 24.49
CA GLU A 277 -1.77 1.53 25.42
C GLU A 277 -1.17 0.22 25.94
N ARG A 278 -2.02 -0.78 26.23
CA ARG A 278 -1.56 -2.11 26.65
C ARG A 278 -0.87 -2.87 25.52
N GLU A 279 -1.42 -2.84 24.32
CA GLU A 279 -0.81 -3.47 23.14
C GLU A 279 0.52 -2.80 22.78
N LEU A 280 0.60 -1.46 22.84
CA LEU A 280 1.82 -0.71 22.62
C LEU A 280 2.89 -1.10 23.64
N LYS A 281 2.54 -1.17 24.93
CA LYS A 281 3.46 -1.57 25.99
C LYS A 281 3.95 -3.01 25.78
N SER A 282 3.05 -3.94 25.47
CA SER A 282 3.41 -5.34 25.19
C SER A 282 4.34 -5.45 23.97
N SER A 283 4.09 -4.66 22.92
CA SER A 283 4.94 -4.60 21.73
C SER A 283 6.34 -4.06 22.06
N GLN A 284 6.43 -2.98 22.85
CA GLN A 284 7.70 -2.41 23.31
C GLN A 284 8.51 -3.43 24.14
N GLU A 285 7.87 -4.16 25.04
CA GLU A 285 8.53 -5.23 25.81
C GLU A 285 9.06 -6.35 24.91
N ALA A 286 8.29 -6.75 23.89
CA ALA A 286 8.72 -7.75 22.91
C ALA A 286 9.92 -7.26 22.08
N LEU A 287 9.94 -5.98 21.69
CA LEU A 287 11.07 -5.37 20.97
C LEU A 287 12.35 -5.40 21.79
N VAL A 288 12.29 -5.02 23.07
CA VAL A 288 13.46 -5.07 23.97
C VAL A 288 14.01 -6.50 24.08
N SER A 289 13.13 -7.49 24.22
CA SER A 289 13.51 -8.91 24.26
C SER A 289 14.19 -9.38 22.97
N LEU A 290 13.67 -8.96 21.81
CA LEU A 290 14.28 -9.26 20.51
C LEU A 290 15.62 -8.57 20.31
N GLU A 291 15.78 -7.32 20.76
CA GLU A 291 17.06 -6.62 20.73
C GLU A 291 18.13 -7.32 21.57
N ASP A 292 17.77 -7.80 22.76
CA ASP A 292 18.68 -8.56 23.62
C ASP A 292 19.06 -9.91 23.01
N CYS A 293 18.10 -10.60 22.38
CA CYS A 293 18.39 -11.81 21.59
C CYS A 293 19.35 -11.51 20.43
N ASN A 294 19.16 -10.40 19.71
CA ASN A 294 20.05 -9.98 18.63
C ASN A 294 21.48 -9.69 19.13
N ARG A 295 21.60 -9.00 20.28
CA ARG A 295 22.89 -8.76 20.94
C ARG A 295 23.57 -10.07 21.35
N ASN A 296 22.83 -11.04 21.88
CA ASN A 296 23.33 -12.39 22.20
C ASN A 296 23.87 -13.08 20.93
N LEU A 297 23.07 -13.14 19.87
CA LEU A 297 23.46 -13.77 18.60
C LEU A 297 24.70 -13.12 17.98
N LYS A 298 24.82 -11.78 18.03
CA LYS A 298 26.03 -11.08 17.58
C LYS A 298 27.28 -11.49 18.36
N ARG A 299 27.16 -11.68 19.68
CA ARG A 299 28.25 -12.19 20.52
C ARG A 299 28.61 -13.64 20.17
N GLU A 300 27.63 -14.51 20.06
CA GLU A 300 27.85 -15.92 19.69
C GLU A 300 28.48 -16.05 18.30
N HIS A 301 28.03 -15.25 17.33
CA HIS A 301 28.61 -15.22 16.00
C HIS A 301 30.07 -14.76 16.01
N ALA A 302 30.41 -13.73 16.80
CA ALA A 302 31.79 -13.27 16.97
C ALA A 302 32.67 -14.35 17.65
N GLU A 303 32.14 -15.04 18.64
CA GLU A 303 32.84 -16.15 19.30
C GLU A 303 33.07 -17.32 18.35
N MET A 304 32.06 -17.67 17.53
CA MET A 304 32.16 -18.72 16.52
C MET A 304 33.24 -18.39 15.50
N ARG A 305 33.27 -17.14 15.00
CA ARG A 305 34.33 -16.67 14.11
C ARG A 305 35.69 -16.85 14.76
N ARG A 306 35.89 -16.34 15.99
CA ARG A 306 37.16 -16.53 16.72
C ARG A 306 37.58 -18.01 16.80
N LYS A 307 36.66 -18.93 17.12
CA LYS A 307 36.95 -20.38 17.19
C LYS A 307 37.36 -20.96 15.83
N VAL A 308 36.72 -20.52 14.74
CA VAL A 308 37.06 -20.94 13.37
C VAL A 308 38.46 -20.45 13.00
N GLU A 309 38.78 -19.20 13.29
CA GLU A 309 40.12 -18.64 13.09
C GLU A 309 41.18 -19.41 13.91
N GLU A 310 40.92 -19.69 15.20
CA GLU A 310 41.82 -20.49 16.05
C GLU A 310 42.06 -21.89 15.45
N ALA A 311 41.00 -22.57 14.99
CA ALA A 311 41.10 -23.87 14.34
C ALA A 311 41.91 -23.80 13.03
N ARG A 312 41.72 -22.74 12.23
CA ARG A 312 42.49 -22.50 11.01
C ARG A 312 43.99 -22.34 11.32
N HIS A 313 44.34 -21.55 12.33
CA HIS A 313 45.74 -21.38 12.75
C HIS A 313 46.34 -22.71 13.24
N ALA A 314 45.59 -23.51 14.00
CA ALA A 314 46.04 -24.82 14.45
C ALA A 314 46.32 -25.78 13.28
N ILE A 315 45.47 -25.79 12.25
CA ILE A 315 45.66 -26.59 11.03
C ILE A 315 46.88 -26.12 10.23
N LEU A 316 47.07 -24.81 10.07
CA LEU A 316 48.26 -24.29 9.37
C LEU A 316 49.56 -24.69 10.09
N ASN A 317 49.57 -24.60 11.42
CA ASN A 317 50.70 -25.00 12.23
C ASN A 317 50.98 -26.51 12.14
N SER A 318 49.92 -27.34 12.17
CA SER A 318 50.09 -28.79 12.04
C SER A 318 50.57 -29.19 10.64
N LEU A 319 50.06 -28.53 9.59
CA LEU A 319 50.51 -28.74 8.21
C LEU A 319 51.99 -28.36 8.03
N GLY A 320 52.45 -27.26 8.65
CA GLY A 320 53.86 -26.89 8.67
C GLY A 320 54.75 -27.99 9.26
N LYS A 321 54.36 -28.54 10.42
CA LYS A 321 55.06 -29.67 11.04
C LYS A 321 55.06 -30.91 10.15
N VAL A 322 53.95 -31.22 9.46
CA VAL A 322 53.88 -32.35 8.53
C VAL A 322 54.86 -32.16 7.37
N ARG A 323 54.98 -30.94 6.82
CA ARG A 323 55.97 -30.64 5.77
C ARG A 323 57.41 -30.79 6.24
N GLU A 324 57.72 -30.34 7.46
CA GLU A 324 59.06 -30.56 8.05
C GLU A 324 59.37 -32.05 8.22
N LEU A 325 58.39 -32.84 8.65
CA LEU A 325 58.51 -34.29 8.76
C LEU A 325 58.66 -34.95 7.39
N GLU A 326 57.95 -34.47 6.37
CA GLU A 326 58.06 -34.94 4.99
C GLU A 326 59.48 -34.70 4.44
N VAL A 327 60.06 -33.51 4.66
CA VAL A 327 61.46 -33.22 4.26
C VAL A 327 62.44 -34.17 4.96
N LYS A 328 62.31 -34.36 6.28
CA LYS A 328 63.17 -35.30 7.03
C LYS A 328 63.00 -36.74 6.54
N ALA A 329 61.77 -37.16 6.24
CA ALA A 329 61.49 -38.49 5.73
C ALA A 329 62.15 -38.74 4.36
N ASN A 330 62.23 -37.70 3.50
CA ASN A 330 62.90 -37.79 2.20
C ASN A 330 64.44 -37.92 2.31
N GLU A 331 65.04 -37.53 3.43
CA GLU A 331 66.48 -37.70 3.68
C GLU A 331 66.84 -39.12 4.13
N VAL A 332 65.89 -39.84 4.76
CA VAL A 332 66.11 -41.18 5.32
C VAL A 332 66.64 -42.19 4.29
N PRO A 333 66.10 -42.33 3.06
CA PRO A 333 66.62 -43.28 2.08
C PRO A 333 68.07 -42.99 1.67
N ARG A 334 68.45 -41.71 1.56
CA ARG A 334 69.81 -41.31 1.21
C ARG A 334 70.79 -41.69 2.32
N LEU A 335 70.41 -41.43 3.57
CA LEU A 335 71.21 -41.83 4.74
C LEU A 335 71.33 -43.36 4.84
N GLN A 336 70.24 -44.10 4.57
CA GLN A 336 70.27 -45.56 4.53
C GLN A 336 71.23 -46.11 3.47
N THR A 337 71.26 -45.50 2.27
CA THR A 337 72.18 -45.93 1.20
C THR A 337 73.63 -45.68 1.60
N HIS A 338 73.91 -44.54 2.23
CA HIS A 338 75.26 -44.21 2.70
C HIS A 338 75.71 -45.14 3.83
N ILE A 339 74.81 -45.48 4.76
CA ILE A 339 75.09 -46.48 5.81
C ILE A 339 75.44 -47.83 5.19
N GLN A 340 74.66 -48.32 4.21
CA GLN A 340 74.94 -49.58 3.53
C GLN A 340 76.31 -49.58 2.82
N GLN A 341 76.70 -48.45 2.20
CA GLN A 341 78.03 -48.30 1.61
C GLN A 341 79.13 -48.42 2.67
N LEU A 342 79.02 -47.65 3.76
CA LEU A 342 79.99 -47.68 4.86
C LEU A 342 80.08 -49.06 5.51
N GLU A 343 78.95 -49.77 5.66
CA GLU A 343 78.92 -51.14 6.15
C GLU A 343 79.66 -52.10 5.22
N SER A 344 79.50 -51.96 3.89
CA SER A 344 80.22 -52.77 2.91
C SER A 344 81.72 -52.50 2.90
N GLU A 345 82.14 -51.23 3.06
CA GLU A 345 83.55 -50.86 3.19
C GLU A 345 84.17 -51.44 4.46
N LEU A 346 83.47 -51.33 5.61
CA LEU A 346 83.91 -51.92 6.87
C LEU A 346 84.04 -53.45 6.81
N GLN A 347 83.17 -54.13 6.06
CA GLN A 347 83.30 -55.57 5.82
C GLN A 347 84.52 -55.92 4.97
N HIS A 348 85.00 -55.02 4.13
CA HIS A 348 86.21 -55.23 3.32
C HIS A 348 87.51 -55.11 4.16
N TYR A 349 87.46 -54.40 5.29
CA TYR A 349 88.57 -54.22 6.22
C TYR A 349 88.56 -55.19 7.42
N ARG A 350 87.53 -56.02 7.53
CA ARG A 350 87.46 -57.16 8.48
C ARG A 350 87.95 -58.42 7.78
#